data_AF-A0A0D0AJJ2-F1
#
_entry.id   AF-A0A0D0AJJ2-F1
#
_cell.length_a   1.000
_cell.length_b   1.000
_cell.length_c   1.000
_cell.angle_alpha   90.00
_cell.angle_beta   90.00
_cell.angle_gamma   90.00
#
_symmetry.space_group_name_H-M   'P 1'
#
loop_
_entity.id
_entity.type
_entity.pdbx_description
1 polymer ?
#
loop_
_entity_poly.entity_id
_entity_poly.type
_entity_poly.pdbx_seq_one_letter_code
_entity_poly.pdbx_strand_id
1 'polypeptide(L)'
;MRCGIRRTVIWAKSSESHLDVCEHSSSIHVLFRRVLAVHNEVLAVGRSNTFNMLFQYQQFSSSLALNQQREPKRMCLAAFRQGIQTLLQQVKDRYLLLTNGHTVFDGMPNNLNDDMTNTIRGHSFVKDKQFDSIKLDFLCRLVQDHNLAMVDGDGRLGWNILAVKDVLRKCGEVWKPLYHLLYVTSQISTRSVQFLEHHTSNSDRHRNIFVQGQEMILLSGYSKTTQIADKDSCTPAFINPKVGQFLFEFLAGGLRNAEVILAKVAYGDTAHHEYKTYLVMDNGSRIRPDQWYSGFKQRNREVFGCGWGVRAFRQGAIAMAREFISPNDAFAMAEDLLAEGADHSTNIDKEHYGLVYGSIPELTNNTMSKHRWLNEEWQSFCGLGPFPPQAP
;
A
#
# COMPACT_ATOMS: atom_id res chain seq x y z
N MET A 1 0.96 78.50 4.31
CA MET A 1 1.60 79.58 5.10
C MET A 1 2.45 78.95 6.20
N ARG A 2 3.72 79.37 6.26
CA ARG A 2 4.69 79.38 7.39
C ARG A 2 4.95 78.05 8.14
N CYS A 3 6.13 77.43 8.04
CA CYS A 3 7.50 77.87 8.34
C CYS A 3 7.91 77.55 9.79
N GLY A 4 9.03 76.82 9.93
CA GLY A 4 9.77 76.48 11.15
C GLY A 4 10.98 75.62 10.76
N ILE A 5 12.09 76.20 10.28
CA ILE A 5 13.32 76.53 11.05
C ILE A 5 14.06 75.22 11.47
N ARG A 6 15.31 74.89 11.14
CA ARG A 6 16.56 75.60 10.79
C ARG A 6 17.50 74.58 10.11
N ARG A 7 18.26 74.97 9.08
CA ARG A 7 19.55 74.33 8.75
C ARG A 7 20.58 75.40 8.44
N THR A 8 21.67 75.35 9.21
CA THR A 8 22.89 76.12 9.00
C THR A 8 23.69 75.47 7.89
N VAL A 9 24.19 76.29 6.98
CA VAL A 9 25.14 75.93 5.92
C VAL A 9 26.55 76.25 6.42
N ILE A 10 27.49 75.31 6.29
CA ILE A 10 28.93 75.60 6.22
C ILE A 10 29.48 74.83 5.02
N TRP A 11 30.15 75.56 4.13
CA TRP A 11 30.89 75.07 2.97
C TRP A 11 32.36 74.79 3.37
N ALA A 12 32.95 73.71 2.86
CA ALA A 12 34.30 73.71 2.26
C ALA A 12 34.75 72.33 1.72
N LYS A 13 34.92 72.29 0.38
CA LYS A 13 35.99 71.71 -0.47
C LYS A 13 36.67 70.35 -0.18
N SER A 14 36.45 69.46 -1.17
CA SER A 14 37.41 68.67 -2.00
C SER A 14 38.50 67.79 -1.38
N SER A 15 38.44 66.48 -1.66
CA SER A 15 39.43 65.74 -2.48
C SER A 15 39.00 64.28 -2.69
N GLU A 16 39.53 63.66 -3.74
CA GLU A 16 39.17 62.36 -4.32
C GLU A 16 39.52 61.11 -3.49
N SER A 17 38.89 59.99 -3.89
CA SER A 17 39.31 58.59 -3.78
C SER A 17 39.28 57.89 -2.43
N HIS A 18 38.33 56.96 -2.25
CA HIS A 18 38.55 55.50 -2.20
C HIS A 18 37.24 54.78 -1.83
N LEU A 19 36.98 53.67 -2.51
CA LEU A 19 35.86 52.75 -2.26
C LEU A 19 36.01 52.10 -0.88
N ASP A 20 35.06 52.33 0.03
CA ASP A 20 34.88 51.53 1.24
C ASP A 20 33.47 50.92 1.26
N VAL A 21 33.43 49.65 0.88
CA VAL A 21 32.32 48.72 1.12
C VAL A 21 32.75 47.86 2.28
N CYS A 22 32.17 48.04 3.47
CA CYS A 22 31.92 46.97 4.46
C CYS A 22 31.47 47.55 5.80
N GLU A 23 30.17 47.47 6.13
CA GLU A 23 29.73 47.32 7.53
C GLU A 23 28.24 46.89 7.67
N HIS A 24 27.78 45.96 6.83
CA HIS A 24 26.46 45.28 7.01
C HIS A 24 26.58 43.75 7.17
N SER A 25 27.82 43.24 7.28
CA SER A 25 28.12 41.80 7.38
C SER A 25 27.90 41.22 8.80
N SER A 26 28.00 42.03 9.86
CA SER A 26 28.00 41.49 11.23
C SER A 26 26.62 41.00 11.72
N SER A 27 25.53 41.64 11.29
CA SER A 27 24.17 41.28 11.73
C SER A 27 23.65 40.01 11.04
N ILE A 28 24.01 39.82 9.76
CA ILE A 28 23.70 38.60 9.01
C ILE A 28 24.49 37.41 9.57
N HIS A 29 25.76 37.60 9.93
CA HIS A 29 26.56 36.53 10.54
C HIS A 29 26.03 36.09 11.92
N VAL A 30 25.55 37.03 12.73
CA VAL A 30 24.92 36.71 14.02
C VAL A 30 23.59 35.99 13.83
N LEU A 31 22.78 36.41 12.84
CA LEU A 31 21.54 35.74 12.49
C LEU A 31 21.82 34.32 11.97
N PHE A 32 22.83 34.14 11.10
CA PHE A 32 23.21 32.86 10.54
C PHE A 32 23.74 31.91 11.63
N ARG A 33 24.54 32.40 12.58
CA ARG A 33 24.98 31.60 13.74
C ARG A 33 23.83 31.20 14.65
N ARG A 34 22.84 32.07 14.87
CA ARG A 34 21.63 31.73 15.64
C ARG A 34 20.76 30.72 14.92
N VAL A 35 20.58 30.86 13.60
CA VAL A 35 19.87 29.88 12.78
C VAL A 35 20.62 28.54 12.79
N LEU A 36 21.94 28.52 12.69
CA LEU A 36 22.75 27.30 12.80
C LEU A 36 22.69 26.69 14.20
N ALA A 37 22.66 27.51 15.26
CA ALA A 37 22.53 27.01 16.63
C ALA A 37 21.16 26.36 16.86
N VAL A 38 20.06 27.01 16.41
CA VAL A 38 18.71 26.45 16.45
C VAL A 38 18.59 25.23 15.54
N HIS A 39 19.21 25.25 14.37
CA HIS A 39 19.28 24.11 13.45
C HIS A 39 20.00 22.93 14.10
N ASN A 40 21.13 23.16 14.75
CA ASN A 40 21.90 22.13 15.47
C ASN A 40 21.20 21.66 16.76
N GLU A 41 20.42 22.52 17.42
CA GLU A 41 19.61 22.16 18.59
C GLU A 41 18.37 21.34 18.19
N VAL A 42 17.76 21.64 17.04
CA VAL A 42 16.68 20.83 16.44
C VAL A 42 17.20 19.49 15.91
N LEU A 43 18.44 19.46 15.41
CA LEU A 43 19.15 18.26 14.95
C LEU A 43 19.87 17.50 16.07
N ALA A 44 19.98 18.05 17.28
CA ALA A 44 20.56 17.37 18.43
C ALA A 44 19.73 16.11 18.73
N VAL A 45 20.33 14.99 18.38
CA VAL A 45 19.78 13.65 18.36
C VAL A 45 19.25 13.28 19.74
N GLY A 46 17.92 13.25 19.89
CA GLY A 46 17.29 12.81 21.14
C GLY A 46 15.76 12.75 21.12
N ARG A 47 15.09 13.56 20.29
CA ARG A 47 13.62 13.53 20.18
C ARG A 47 13.17 13.20 18.75
N SER A 48 12.31 12.18 18.65
CA SER A 48 11.67 11.76 17.41
C SER A 48 10.67 12.84 16.99
N ASN A 49 11.10 13.74 16.11
CA ASN A 49 10.24 14.71 15.44
C ASN A 49 10.12 14.34 13.95
N THR A 50 9.09 14.89 13.27
CA THR A 50 8.81 14.60 11.85
C THR A 50 9.98 14.97 10.94
N PHE A 51 10.73 16.03 11.28
CA PHE A 51 11.89 16.49 10.52
C PHE A 51 13.10 15.55 10.64
N ASN A 52 13.38 15.03 11.84
CA ASN A 52 14.42 14.05 12.10
C ASN A 52 14.13 12.72 11.41
N MET A 53 12.86 12.32 11.31
CA MET A 53 12.48 11.17 10.49
C MET A 53 12.72 11.45 9.00
N LEU A 54 12.27 12.58 8.47
CA LEU A 54 12.50 12.96 7.07
C LEU A 54 14.00 13.04 6.72
N PHE A 55 14.81 13.61 7.60
CA PHE A 55 16.26 13.68 7.45
C PHE A 55 16.91 12.29 7.53
N GLN A 56 16.50 11.43 8.48
CA GLN A 56 16.96 10.03 8.51
C GLN A 56 16.52 9.25 7.27
N TYR A 57 15.34 9.55 6.69
CA TYR A 57 14.88 8.98 5.43
C TYR A 57 15.70 9.46 4.25
N GLN A 58 16.00 10.75 4.16
CA GLN A 58 16.89 11.30 3.15
C GLN A 58 18.29 10.73 3.29
N GLN A 59 18.82 10.62 4.51
CA GLN A 59 20.09 9.94 4.76
C GLN A 59 20.04 8.45 4.41
N PHE A 60 18.90 7.78 4.63
CA PHE A 60 18.70 6.39 4.25
C PHE A 60 18.68 6.21 2.73
N SER A 61 17.82 6.94 2.02
CA SER A 61 17.77 6.94 0.55
C SER A 61 19.09 7.35 -0.06
N SER A 62 19.72 8.41 0.46
CA SER A 62 21.06 8.82 0.04
C SER A 62 22.12 7.78 0.39
N SER A 63 21.98 7.01 1.47
CA SER A 63 22.92 5.93 1.80
C SER A 63 22.75 4.69 0.93
N LEU A 64 21.52 4.43 0.48
CA LEU A 64 21.24 3.40 -0.52
C LEU A 64 21.80 3.80 -1.88
N ALA A 65 21.67 5.08 -2.26
CA ALA A 65 22.20 5.67 -3.49
C ALA A 65 23.74 5.76 -3.50
N LEU A 66 24.35 6.24 -2.41
CA LEU A 66 25.77 6.63 -2.37
C LEU A 66 26.70 5.57 -1.78
N ASN A 67 26.23 4.36 -1.51
CA ASN A 67 27.03 3.21 -1.04
C ASN A 67 28.00 3.56 0.13
N GLN A 68 27.63 4.50 1.02
CA GLN A 68 28.53 4.98 2.07
C GLN A 68 28.46 4.09 3.33
N GLN A 69 29.55 3.37 3.61
CA GLN A 69 29.82 2.61 4.83
C GLN A 69 29.82 3.49 6.09
N ARG A 70 28.67 3.64 6.77
CA ARG A 70 28.61 4.03 8.21
C ARG A 70 27.44 3.29 8.90
N GLU A 71 27.78 2.42 9.86
CA GLU A 71 26.95 1.55 10.74
C GLU A 71 26.28 2.31 11.92
N PRO A 72 25.35 1.73 12.74
CA PRO A 72 24.53 0.50 12.58
C PRO A 72 23.00 0.80 12.65
N LYS A 73 22.16 -0.07 12.05
CA LYS A 73 20.68 0.03 11.86
C LYS A 73 20.20 0.74 10.58
N ARG A 74 20.94 0.61 9.49
CA ARG A 74 20.37 0.85 8.14
C ARG A 74 19.70 -0.43 7.65
N MET A 75 18.48 -0.31 7.13
CA MET A 75 17.84 -1.42 6.42
C MET A 75 18.61 -1.66 5.13
N CYS A 76 19.52 -2.63 5.10
CA CYS A 76 20.17 -3.02 3.87
C CYS A 76 19.11 -3.46 2.85
N LEU A 77 19.25 -3.10 1.58
CA LEU A 77 18.34 -3.54 0.51
C LEU A 77 18.20 -5.08 0.48
N ALA A 78 19.30 -5.79 0.74
CA ALA A 78 19.29 -7.23 0.91
C ALA A 78 18.40 -7.67 2.10
N ALA A 79 18.46 -6.97 3.24
CA ALA A 79 17.61 -7.25 4.40
C ALA A 79 16.12 -6.97 4.11
N PHE A 80 15.82 -5.92 3.33
CA PHE A 80 14.45 -5.63 2.90
C PHE A 80 13.90 -6.75 2.02
N ARG A 81 14.63 -7.16 0.98
CA ARG A 81 14.27 -8.27 0.09
C ARG A 81 14.16 -9.59 0.86
N GLN A 82 15.10 -9.85 1.77
CA GLN A 82 15.07 -11.04 2.62
C GLN A 82 13.81 -11.05 3.51
N GLY A 83 13.42 -9.92 4.09
CA GLY A 83 12.18 -9.82 4.87
C GLY A 83 10.92 -10.11 4.03
N ILE A 84 10.90 -9.74 2.75
CA ILE A 84 9.82 -10.10 1.82
C ILE A 84 9.79 -11.61 1.59
N GLN A 85 10.94 -12.25 1.38
CA GLN A 85 11.03 -13.71 1.26
C GLN A 85 10.59 -14.41 2.56
N THR A 86 10.97 -13.88 3.72
CA THR A 86 10.52 -14.37 5.02
C THR A 86 9.00 -14.28 5.16
N LEU A 87 8.37 -13.19 4.72
CA LEU A 87 6.92 -13.08 4.74
C LEU A 87 6.24 -14.09 3.81
N LEU A 88 6.76 -14.30 2.60
CA LEU A 88 6.24 -15.33 1.67
C LEU A 88 6.30 -16.73 2.30
N GLN A 89 7.44 -17.05 2.91
CA GLN A 89 7.63 -18.33 3.59
C GLN A 89 6.66 -18.46 4.78
N GLN A 90 6.46 -17.40 5.57
CA GLN A 90 5.48 -17.39 6.67
C GLN A 90 4.05 -17.65 6.19
N VAL A 91 3.63 -17.05 5.06
CA VAL A 91 2.30 -17.33 4.49
C VAL A 91 2.19 -18.81 4.14
N LYS A 92 3.19 -19.35 3.41
CA LYS A 92 3.21 -20.75 2.99
C LYS A 92 3.17 -21.72 4.18
N ASP A 93 4.07 -21.56 5.14
CA ASP A 93 4.20 -22.47 6.28
C ASP A 93 2.94 -22.48 7.13
N ARG A 94 2.37 -21.29 7.41
CA ARG A 94 1.16 -21.18 8.20
C ARG A 94 -0.06 -21.73 7.47
N TYR A 95 -0.15 -21.52 6.15
CA TYR A 95 -1.22 -22.09 5.35
C TYR A 95 -1.15 -23.61 5.33
N LEU A 96 0.01 -24.19 5.03
CA LEU A 96 0.20 -25.64 5.04
C LEU A 96 -0.04 -26.24 6.42
N LEU A 97 0.32 -25.55 7.51
CA LEU A 97 0.00 -26.01 8.86
C LEU A 97 -1.51 -26.00 9.13
N LEU A 98 -2.23 -24.98 8.66
CA LEU A 98 -3.68 -24.88 8.81
C LEU A 98 -4.41 -25.98 8.02
N THR A 99 -3.91 -26.29 6.83
CA THR A 99 -4.53 -27.22 5.87
C THR A 99 -3.92 -28.61 5.89
N ASN A 100 -3.08 -28.94 6.88
CA ASN A 100 -2.37 -30.23 6.97
C ASN A 100 -1.62 -30.61 5.67
N GLY A 101 -1.01 -29.62 5.02
CA GLY A 101 -0.23 -29.79 3.80
C GLY A 101 -1.04 -29.72 2.51
N HIS A 102 -2.36 -29.55 2.58
CA HIS A 102 -3.21 -29.49 1.39
C HIS A 102 -3.18 -28.11 0.73
N THR A 103 -3.00 -28.10 -0.58
CA THR A 103 -3.21 -26.95 -1.47
C THR A 103 -4.35 -27.29 -2.44
N VAL A 104 -5.10 -26.26 -2.86
CA VAL A 104 -6.24 -26.41 -3.78
C VAL A 104 -5.79 -26.13 -5.21
N PHE A 105 -5.04 -25.05 -5.41
CA PHE A 105 -4.54 -24.66 -6.73
C PHE A 105 -3.02 -24.66 -6.80
N ASP A 106 -2.49 -25.18 -7.91
CA ASP A 106 -1.08 -25.06 -8.26
C ASP A 106 -0.74 -23.69 -8.86
N GLY A 107 -1.76 -22.90 -9.23
CA GLY A 107 -1.62 -21.56 -9.82
C GLY A 107 -2.97 -20.97 -10.25
N MET A 108 -2.93 -19.72 -10.72
CA MET A 108 -4.13 -19.04 -11.24
C MET A 108 -4.48 -19.55 -12.65
N PRO A 109 -5.76 -19.84 -12.97
CA PRO A 109 -6.19 -20.19 -14.31
C PRO A 109 -5.91 -19.08 -15.33
N ASN A 110 -5.47 -19.43 -16.55
CA ASN A 110 -5.09 -18.47 -17.59
C ASN A 110 -6.26 -17.66 -18.16
N ASN A 111 -7.47 -18.21 -18.08
CA ASN A 111 -8.69 -17.70 -18.72
C ASN A 111 -9.69 -17.13 -17.71
N LEU A 112 -9.25 -16.83 -16.49
CA LEU A 112 -10.10 -16.22 -15.47
C LEU A 112 -10.20 -14.72 -15.73
N ASN A 113 -11.40 -14.21 -16.02
CA ASN A 113 -11.64 -12.78 -16.21
C ASN A 113 -12.85 -12.37 -15.38
N ASP A 114 -12.67 -11.36 -14.54
CA ASP A 114 -13.73 -10.76 -13.74
C ASP A 114 -14.46 -9.67 -14.53
N ASP A 115 -15.79 -9.62 -14.41
CA ASP A 115 -16.60 -8.55 -15.01
C ASP A 115 -16.52 -7.30 -14.12
N MET A 116 -15.53 -6.45 -14.41
CA MET A 116 -15.28 -5.19 -13.69
C MET A 116 -16.46 -4.21 -13.74
N THR A 117 -17.42 -4.38 -14.65
CA THR A 117 -18.63 -3.54 -14.77
C THR A 117 -19.79 -4.04 -13.93
N ASN A 118 -19.70 -5.27 -13.39
CA ASN A 118 -20.77 -5.82 -12.59
C ASN A 118 -20.90 -5.09 -11.25
N THR A 119 -22.05 -4.45 -11.06
CA THR A 119 -22.41 -3.67 -9.87
C THR A 119 -23.36 -4.40 -8.92
N ILE A 120 -23.77 -5.63 -9.25
CA ILE A 120 -24.75 -6.38 -8.47
C ILE A 120 -24.21 -6.61 -7.05
N ARG A 121 -25.03 -6.29 -6.04
CA ARG A 121 -24.66 -6.46 -4.63
C ARG A 121 -24.27 -7.90 -4.35
N GLY A 122 -23.12 -8.06 -3.72
CA GLY A 122 -22.50 -9.34 -3.40
C GLY A 122 -21.74 -9.99 -4.53
N HIS A 123 -21.73 -9.46 -5.76
CA HIS A 123 -20.94 -10.05 -6.84
C HIS A 123 -19.42 -10.00 -6.54
N SER A 124 -18.71 -11.04 -6.99
CA SER A 124 -17.26 -11.25 -6.88
C SER A 124 -16.88 -12.39 -7.82
N PHE A 125 -15.69 -12.34 -8.44
CA PHE A 125 -15.21 -13.42 -9.33
C PHE A 125 -15.19 -14.80 -8.65
N VAL A 126 -14.98 -14.85 -7.33
CA VAL A 126 -14.98 -16.12 -6.57
C VAL A 126 -16.36 -16.77 -6.47
N LYS A 127 -17.43 -16.08 -6.89
CA LYS A 127 -18.79 -16.62 -6.90
C LYS A 127 -19.16 -17.34 -8.19
N ASP A 128 -18.25 -17.42 -9.14
CA ASP A 128 -18.47 -18.22 -10.34
C ASP A 128 -18.65 -19.70 -9.98
N LYS A 129 -19.56 -20.35 -10.71
CA LYS A 129 -19.97 -21.75 -10.48
C LYS A 129 -18.79 -22.73 -10.46
N GLN A 130 -17.72 -22.41 -11.20
CA GLN A 130 -16.51 -23.22 -11.26
C GLN A 130 -15.82 -23.41 -9.89
N PHE A 131 -16.11 -22.54 -8.92
CA PHE A 131 -15.52 -22.61 -7.58
C PHE A 131 -16.44 -23.24 -6.53
N ASP A 132 -17.68 -23.62 -6.85
CA ASP A 132 -18.68 -23.97 -5.83
C ASP A 132 -18.37 -25.28 -5.09
N SER A 133 -17.91 -26.32 -5.80
CA SER A 133 -17.52 -27.59 -5.16
C SER A 133 -16.33 -27.40 -4.21
N ILE A 134 -15.31 -26.66 -4.67
CA ILE A 134 -14.07 -26.39 -3.95
C ILE A 134 -14.33 -25.75 -2.57
N LYS A 135 -15.27 -24.79 -2.52
CA LYS A 135 -15.60 -24.06 -1.28
C LYS A 135 -16.14 -24.97 -0.19
N LEU A 136 -17.04 -25.88 -0.55
CA LEU A 136 -17.66 -26.80 0.39
C LEU A 136 -16.66 -27.85 0.84
N ASP A 137 -15.86 -28.39 -0.08
CA ASP A 137 -14.84 -29.39 0.23
C ASP A 137 -13.80 -28.85 1.22
N PHE A 138 -13.36 -27.59 1.06
CA PHE A 138 -12.42 -26.97 1.98
C PHE A 138 -13.00 -26.82 3.39
N LEU A 139 -14.25 -26.36 3.52
CA LEU A 139 -14.92 -26.27 4.82
C LEU A 139 -15.07 -27.66 5.47
N CYS A 140 -15.50 -28.67 4.71
CA CYS A 140 -15.65 -30.04 5.20
C CYS A 140 -14.33 -30.57 5.78
N ARG A 141 -13.20 -30.34 5.09
CA ARG A 141 -11.88 -30.72 5.59
C ARG A 141 -11.54 -30.00 6.89
N LEU A 142 -11.73 -28.68 6.96
CA LEU A 142 -11.48 -27.95 8.21
C LEU A 142 -12.34 -28.47 9.36
N VAL A 143 -13.60 -28.81 9.09
CA VAL A 143 -14.50 -29.38 10.10
C VAL A 143 -13.98 -30.72 10.62
N GLN A 144 -13.50 -31.60 9.74
CA GLN A 144 -12.95 -32.90 10.09
C GLN A 144 -11.61 -32.77 10.83
N ASP A 145 -10.65 -32.05 10.25
CA ASP A 145 -9.28 -31.94 10.73
C ASP A 145 -9.18 -31.26 12.11
N HIS A 146 -10.08 -30.31 12.37
CA HIS A 146 -10.07 -29.52 13.61
C HIS A 146 -11.25 -29.84 14.54
N ASN A 147 -12.04 -30.87 14.24
CA ASN A 147 -13.22 -31.29 15.02
C ASN A 147 -14.18 -30.11 15.32
N LEU A 148 -14.52 -29.34 14.29
CA LEU A 148 -15.28 -28.09 14.46
C LEU A 148 -16.76 -28.30 14.71
N ALA A 149 -17.30 -29.42 14.26
CA ALA A 149 -18.70 -29.76 14.43
C ALA A 149 -18.88 -31.27 14.57
N MET A 150 -19.97 -31.64 15.23
CA MET A 150 -20.37 -33.04 15.42
C MET A 150 -21.87 -33.17 15.23
N VAL A 151 -22.31 -34.35 14.79
CA VAL A 151 -23.72 -34.69 14.69
C VAL A 151 -24.08 -35.54 15.91
N ASP A 152 -25.10 -35.13 16.65
CA ASP A 152 -25.59 -35.90 17.79
C ASP A 152 -26.42 -37.13 17.37
N GLY A 153 -26.86 -37.94 18.33
CA GLY A 153 -27.66 -39.14 18.07
C GLY A 153 -29.03 -38.87 17.42
N ASP A 154 -29.51 -37.62 17.49
CA ASP A 154 -30.77 -37.17 16.88
C ASP A 154 -30.56 -36.58 15.47
N GLY A 155 -29.33 -36.61 14.95
CA GLY A 155 -28.99 -36.06 13.64
C GLY A 155 -28.82 -34.55 13.62
N ARG A 156 -28.71 -33.89 14.79
CA ARG A 156 -28.54 -32.43 14.87
C ARG A 156 -27.06 -32.06 14.85
N LEU A 157 -26.74 -31.01 14.10
CA LEU A 157 -25.38 -30.47 14.02
C LEU A 157 -25.09 -29.54 15.21
N GLY A 158 -24.12 -29.92 16.04
CA GLY A 158 -23.55 -29.09 17.10
C GLY A 158 -22.18 -28.55 16.70
N TRP A 159 -21.94 -27.25 16.90
CA TRP A 159 -20.64 -26.61 16.64
C TRP A 159 -19.81 -26.50 17.92
N ASN A 160 -18.53 -26.88 17.83
CA ASN A 160 -17.54 -26.61 18.87
C ASN A 160 -17.02 -25.17 18.72
N ILE A 161 -17.73 -24.22 19.34
CA ILE A 161 -17.44 -22.79 19.22
C ILE A 161 -16.00 -22.42 19.60
N LEU A 162 -15.40 -23.11 20.57
CA LEU A 162 -14.00 -22.87 20.96
C LEU A 162 -13.03 -23.30 19.87
N ALA A 163 -13.22 -24.48 19.28
CA ALA A 163 -12.40 -24.95 18.15
C ALA A 163 -12.58 -24.06 16.92
N VAL A 164 -13.82 -23.61 16.64
CA VAL A 164 -14.10 -22.67 15.55
C VAL A 164 -13.33 -21.35 15.74
N LYS A 165 -13.35 -20.78 16.94
CA LYS A 165 -12.59 -19.56 17.25
C LYS A 165 -11.08 -19.78 17.13
N ASP A 166 -10.57 -20.94 17.54
CA ASP A 166 -9.16 -21.28 17.38
C ASP A 166 -8.75 -21.37 15.90
N VAL A 167 -9.56 -22.00 15.05
CA VAL A 167 -9.33 -22.04 13.61
C VAL A 167 -9.38 -20.65 13.00
N LEU A 168 -10.38 -19.82 13.32
CA LEU A 168 -10.44 -18.44 12.82
C LEU A 168 -9.23 -17.60 13.24
N ARG A 169 -8.72 -17.80 14.46
CA ARG A 169 -7.47 -17.18 14.92
C ARG A 169 -6.27 -17.66 14.10
N LYS A 170 -6.17 -18.96 13.81
CA LYS A 170 -5.13 -19.53 12.93
C LYS A 170 -5.23 -18.96 11.50
N CYS A 171 -6.43 -18.82 10.95
CA CYS A 171 -6.64 -18.14 9.66
C CYS A 171 -6.12 -16.69 9.70
N GLY A 172 -6.41 -15.95 10.77
CA GLY A 172 -5.85 -14.62 10.99
C GLY A 172 -4.31 -14.61 10.98
N GLU A 173 -3.66 -15.63 11.55
CA GLU A 173 -2.20 -15.77 11.48
C GLU A 173 -1.68 -16.08 10.08
N VAL A 174 -2.44 -16.76 9.23
CA VAL A 174 -2.11 -16.95 7.81
C VAL A 174 -2.27 -15.63 7.05
N TRP A 175 -3.36 -14.90 7.29
CA TRP A 175 -3.70 -13.66 6.59
C TRP A 175 -2.76 -12.49 6.92
N LYS A 176 -2.35 -12.32 8.18
CA LYS A 176 -1.51 -11.17 8.59
C LYS A 176 -0.22 -10.98 7.75
N PRO A 177 0.63 -12.01 7.52
CA PRO A 177 1.78 -11.86 6.64
C PRO A 177 1.38 -11.55 5.19
N LEU A 178 0.27 -12.11 4.68
CA LEU A 178 -0.23 -11.80 3.35
C LEU A 178 -0.72 -10.35 3.23
N TYR A 179 -1.47 -9.84 4.20
CA TYR A 179 -1.88 -8.43 4.24
C TYR A 179 -0.66 -7.51 4.22
N HIS A 180 0.39 -7.86 4.96
CA HIS A 180 1.64 -7.11 4.99
C HIS A 180 2.36 -7.15 3.64
N LEU A 181 2.44 -8.32 3.01
CA LEU A 181 2.99 -8.47 1.66
C LEU A 181 2.22 -7.63 0.65
N LEU A 182 0.89 -7.74 0.62
CA LEU A 182 0.04 -6.96 -0.28
C LEU A 182 0.29 -5.46 -0.07
N TYR A 183 0.30 -4.98 1.17
CA TYR A 183 0.54 -3.57 1.45
C TYR A 183 1.93 -3.08 1.03
N VAL A 184 2.98 -3.89 1.22
CA VAL A 184 4.37 -3.52 0.91
C VAL A 184 4.66 -3.62 -0.59
N THR A 185 4.07 -4.58 -1.30
CA THR A 185 4.47 -4.95 -2.67
C THR A 185 3.49 -4.51 -3.76
N SER A 186 2.21 -4.27 -3.45
CA SER A 186 1.21 -3.97 -4.48
C SER A 186 1.25 -2.53 -4.99
N GLN A 187 1.57 -1.54 -4.16
CA GLN A 187 1.66 -0.14 -4.60
C GLN A 187 2.48 0.70 -3.61
N ILE A 188 3.43 1.47 -4.17
CA ILE A 188 4.42 2.28 -3.42
C ILE A 188 3.76 3.27 -2.44
N SER A 189 2.55 3.74 -2.76
CA SER A 189 1.92 4.89 -2.10
C SER A 189 0.49 4.64 -1.61
N THR A 190 0.09 3.40 -1.34
CA THR A 190 -1.24 3.12 -0.76
C THR A 190 -1.37 3.75 0.62
N ARG A 191 -2.53 4.36 0.94
CA ARG A 191 -2.83 4.75 2.33
C ARG A 191 -3.33 3.53 3.07
N SER A 192 -2.85 3.27 4.28
CA SER A 192 -3.36 2.13 5.06
C SER A 192 -4.87 2.16 5.26
N VAL A 193 -5.49 3.32 5.48
CA VAL A 193 -6.96 3.39 5.59
C VAL A 193 -7.66 2.92 4.32
N GLN A 194 -7.13 3.23 3.12
CA GLN A 194 -7.64 2.70 1.85
C GLN A 194 -7.38 1.20 1.74
N PHE A 195 -6.21 0.74 2.18
CA PHE A 195 -5.88 -0.69 2.21
C PHE A 195 -6.86 -1.50 3.06
N LEU A 196 -7.19 -1.02 4.27
CA LEU A 196 -8.14 -1.66 5.19
C LEU A 196 -9.61 -1.62 4.72
N GLU A 197 -9.89 -0.89 3.63
CA GLU A 197 -11.22 -0.79 3.01
C GLU A 197 -11.33 -1.63 1.72
N HIS A 198 -10.36 -2.52 1.44
CA HIS A 198 -10.50 -3.41 0.28
C HIS A 198 -11.69 -4.36 0.46
N HIS A 199 -12.51 -4.43 -0.59
CA HIS A 199 -13.71 -5.23 -0.69
C HIS A 199 -13.49 -6.40 -1.65
N THR A 200 -13.79 -7.60 -1.19
CA THR A 200 -13.77 -8.83 -1.99
C THR A 200 -15.05 -8.98 -2.81
N SER A 201 -16.15 -8.36 -2.40
CA SER A 201 -17.43 -8.39 -3.09
C SER A 201 -18.14 -7.04 -3.06
N ASN A 202 -19.01 -6.80 -4.06
CA ASN A 202 -19.80 -5.58 -4.11
C ASN A 202 -20.69 -5.47 -2.86
N SER A 203 -20.75 -4.29 -2.26
CA SER A 203 -21.61 -4.00 -1.12
C SER A 203 -22.25 -2.63 -1.32
N ASP A 204 -22.29 -1.79 -0.30
CA ASP A 204 -22.71 -0.40 -0.43
C ASP A 204 -21.68 0.42 -1.24
N ARG A 205 -20.45 -0.12 -1.38
CA ARG A 205 -19.44 0.32 -2.35
C ARG A 205 -19.06 -0.84 -3.28
N HIS A 206 -18.55 -0.51 -4.46
CA HIS A 206 -18.01 -1.51 -5.38
C HIS A 206 -16.86 -2.30 -4.74
N ARG A 207 -16.72 -3.55 -5.19
CA ARG A 207 -15.51 -4.34 -4.92
C ARG A 207 -14.31 -3.65 -5.54
N ASN A 208 -13.13 -3.97 -5.04
CA ASN A 208 -11.89 -3.39 -5.54
C ASN A 208 -10.76 -4.41 -5.66
N ILE A 209 -11.13 -5.68 -5.79
CA ILE A 209 -10.23 -6.79 -6.09
C ILE A 209 -10.79 -7.46 -7.33
N PHE A 210 -9.98 -7.50 -8.38
CA PHE A 210 -10.35 -8.04 -9.68
C PHE A 210 -9.30 -9.03 -10.17
N VAL A 211 -9.70 -9.85 -11.14
CA VAL A 211 -8.81 -10.78 -11.84
C VAL A 211 -8.92 -10.55 -13.35
N GLN A 212 -7.78 -10.53 -14.02
CA GLN A 212 -7.69 -10.47 -15.48
C GLN A 212 -6.60 -11.45 -15.94
N GLY A 213 -7.00 -12.56 -16.53
CA GLY A 213 -6.13 -13.69 -16.80
C GLY A 213 -5.47 -14.23 -15.52
N GLN A 214 -4.14 -14.17 -15.46
CA GLN A 214 -3.35 -14.59 -14.30
C GLN A 214 -2.98 -13.43 -13.36
N GLU A 215 -3.52 -12.24 -13.60
CA GLU A 215 -3.19 -11.06 -12.81
C GLU A 215 -4.31 -10.72 -11.83
N MET A 216 -3.93 -10.42 -10.59
CA MET A 216 -4.83 -9.81 -9.62
C MET A 216 -4.57 -8.31 -9.54
N ILE A 217 -5.64 -7.55 -9.49
CA ILE A 217 -5.60 -6.09 -9.48
C ILE A 217 -6.35 -5.60 -8.23
N LEU A 218 -5.68 -4.79 -7.42
CA LEU A 218 -6.30 -4.02 -6.34
C LEU A 218 -6.58 -2.60 -6.85
N LEU A 219 -7.79 -2.10 -6.66
CA LEU A 219 -8.12 -0.72 -7.01
C LEU A 219 -8.28 0.15 -5.77
N SER A 220 -7.41 1.13 -5.62
CA SER A 220 -7.57 2.13 -4.56
C SER A 220 -8.37 3.32 -5.07
N GLY A 221 -9.53 3.59 -4.47
CA GLY A 221 -10.30 4.82 -4.72
C GLY A 221 -9.73 6.02 -3.96
N TYR A 222 -9.58 7.17 -4.61
CA TYR A 222 -9.00 8.38 -4.01
C TYR A 222 -10.07 9.38 -3.54
N SER A 223 -10.58 9.20 -2.32
CA SER A 223 -11.68 10.02 -1.79
C SER A 223 -11.37 11.50 -1.48
N LYS A 224 -10.09 11.91 -1.49
CA LYS A 224 -9.72 13.29 -1.13
C LYS A 224 -9.85 14.29 -2.28
N THR A 225 -9.72 13.84 -3.51
CA THR A 225 -9.88 14.68 -4.71
C THR A 225 -11.31 14.65 -5.23
N THR A 226 -12.12 13.68 -4.82
CA THR A 226 -13.55 13.58 -5.18
C THR A 226 -14.33 14.84 -4.81
N GLN A 227 -14.04 15.48 -3.68
CA GLN A 227 -14.72 16.72 -3.30
C GLN A 227 -14.25 17.97 -4.06
N ILE A 228 -13.09 17.92 -4.73
CA ILE A 228 -12.49 19.08 -5.42
C ILE A 228 -12.73 19.00 -6.93
N ALA A 229 -12.73 17.79 -7.49
CA ALA A 229 -12.91 17.53 -8.92
C ALA A 229 -14.30 16.95 -9.27
N ASP A 230 -15.16 16.71 -8.26
CA ASP A 230 -16.48 16.07 -8.40
C ASP A 230 -16.44 14.65 -9.01
N LYS A 231 -15.25 14.02 -9.02
CA LYS A 231 -14.99 12.73 -9.67
C LYS A 231 -14.10 11.84 -8.82
N ASP A 232 -14.47 10.56 -8.74
CA ASP A 232 -13.65 9.54 -8.09
C ASP A 232 -12.55 9.09 -9.06
N SER A 233 -11.29 9.24 -8.69
CA SER A 233 -10.17 8.66 -9.43
C SER A 233 -9.78 7.32 -8.80
N CYS A 234 -9.57 6.28 -9.62
CA CYS A 234 -9.08 4.99 -9.17
C CYS A 234 -7.60 4.79 -9.56
N THR A 235 -6.83 4.19 -8.65
CA THR A 235 -5.44 3.80 -8.93
C THR A 235 -5.30 2.29 -8.91
N PRO A 236 -4.96 1.64 -10.04
CA PRO A 236 -4.73 0.21 -10.07
C PRO A 236 -3.38 -0.14 -9.46
N ALA A 237 -3.35 -1.29 -8.79
CA ALA A 237 -2.19 -1.89 -8.16
C ALA A 237 -2.14 -3.36 -8.58
N PHE A 238 -1.24 -3.67 -9.50
CA PHE A 238 -1.02 -5.04 -9.98
C PHE A 238 -0.26 -5.82 -8.92
N ILE A 239 -0.82 -6.95 -8.50
CA ILE A 239 -0.23 -7.80 -7.47
C ILE A 239 0.80 -8.72 -8.12
N ASN A 240 1.97 -8.86 -7.48
CA ASN A 240 2.99 -9.78 -7.95
C ASN A 240 2.45 -11.22 -8.07
N PRO A 241 2.74 -11.98 -9.12
CA PRO A 241 2.17 -13.32 -9.32
C PRO A 241 2.34 -14.28 -8.13
N LYS A 242 3.48 -14.24 -7.44
CA LYS A 242 3.71 -15.10 -6.25
C LYS A 242 2.81 -14.73 -5.07
N VAL A 243 2.55 -13.43 -4.89
CA VAL A 243 1.64 -12.93 -3.84
C VAL A 243 0.18 -13.13 -4.26
N GLY A 244 -0.11 -12.90 -5.55
CA GLY A 244 -1.42 -13.09 -6.17
C GLY A 244 -1.87 -14.54 -6.11
N GLN A 245 -0.96 -15.51 -6.25
CA GLN A 245 -1.27 -16.92 -6.08
C GLN A 245 -1.83 -17.22 -4.68
N PHE A 246 -1.21 -16.72 -3.61
CA PHE A 246 -1.74 -16.89 -2.25
C PHE A 246 -3.08 -16.20 -2.07
N LEU A 247 -3.23 -14.96 -2.57
CA LEU A 247 -4.50 -14.25 -2.47
C LEU A 247 -5.62 -15.00 -3.21
N PHE A 248 -5.33 -15.50 -4.41
CA PHE A 248 -6.26 -16.28 -5.20
C PHE A 248 -6.62 -17.59 -4.50
N GLU A 249 -5.64 -18.36 -4.04
CA GLU A 249 -5.84 -19.58 -3.25
C GLU A 249 -6.74 -19.31 -2.04
N PHE A 250 -6.53 -18.21 -1.32
CA PHE A 250 -7.31 -17.95 -0.12
C PHE A 250 -8.74 -17.50 -0.42
N LEU A 251 -8.94 -16.74 -1.50
CA LEU A 251 -10.26 -16.25 -1.89
C LEU A 251 -11.07 -17.32 -2.65
N ALA A 252 -10.48 -17.95 -3.66
CA ALA A 252 -11.13 -18.92 -4.55
C ALA A 252 -11.02 -20.36 -4.03
N GLY A 253 -9.96 -20.71 -3.31
CA GLY A 253 -9.70 -22.08 -2.81
C GLY A 253 -10.52 -22.46 -1.57
N GLY A 254 -11.39 -21.57 -1.12
CA GLY A 254 -12.39 -21.88 -0.09
C GLY A 254 -12.05 -21.37 1.31
N LEU A 255 -10.81 -20.96 1.60
CA LEU A 255 -10.45 -20.45 2.92
C LEU A 255 -11.35 -19.28 3.36
N ARG A 256 -11.48 -18.24 2.53
CA ARG A 256 -12.36 -17.10 2.84
C ARG A 256 -13.82 -17.52 2.98
N ASN A 257 -14.31 -18.45 2.18
CA ASN A 257 -15.69 -18.93 2.28
C ASN A 257 -15.93 -19.71 3.58
N ALA A 258 -14.97 -20.55 3.99
CA ALA A 258 -15.00 -21.22 5.28
C ALA A 258 -14.99 -20.20 6.43
N GLU A 259 -14.12 -19.19 6.37
CA GLU A 259 -14.08 -18.11 7.36
C GLU A 259 -15.43 -17.38 7.48
N VAL A 260 -16.10 -17.08 6.36
CA VAL A 260 -17.43 -16.42 6.35
C VAL A 260 -18.49 -17.24 7.10
N ILE A 261 -18.47 -18.57 6.93
CA ILE A 261 -19.41 -19.48 7.58
C ILE A 261 -19.06 -19.64 9.07
N LEU A 262 -17.78 -19.90 9.36
CA LEU A 262 -17.28 -20.08 10.72
C LEU A 262 -17.42 -18.80 11.56
N ALA A 263 -17.20 -17.62 10.97
CA ALA A 263 -17.40 -16.34 11.64
C ALA A 263 -18.87 -16.10 12.00
N LYS A 264 -19.81 -16.53 11.15
CA LYS A 264 -21.24 -16.50 11.48
C LYS A 264 -21.53 -17.34 12.72
N VAL A 265 -20.98 -18.55 12.76
CA VAL A 265 -21.14 -19.49 13.88
C VAL A 265 -20.56 -18.92 15.17
N ALA A 266 -19.35 -18.35 15.13
CA ALA A 266 -18.65 -17.90 16.33
C ALA A 266 -19.03 -16.49 16.83
N TYR A 267 -19.46 -15.61 15.93
CA TYR A 267 -19.60 -14.17 16.20
C TYR A 267 -20.92 -13.55 15.69
N GLY A 268 -21.76 -14.29 14.96
CA GLY A 268 -23.07 -13.84 14.48
C GLY A 268 -23.08 -13.15 13.11
N ASP A 269 -24.23 -12.58 12.75
CA ASP A 269 -24.50 -12.08 11.40
C ASP A 269 -23.66 -10.85 10.99
N THR A 270 -23.28 -10.00 11.95
CA THR A 270 -22.40 -8.85 11.66
C THR A 270 -21.05 -9.33 11.15
N ALA A 271 -20.42 -10.28 11.84
CA ALA A 271 -19.14 -10.85 11.43
C ALA A 271 -19.26 -11.58 10.09
N HIS A 272 -20.36 -12.32 9.89
CA HIS A 272 -20.66 -12.96 8.60
C HIS A 272 -20.65 -11.95 7.45
N HIS A 273 -21.33 -10.81 7.64
CA HIS A 273 -21.39 -9.75 6.63
C HIS A 273 -20.02 -9.11 6.39
N GLU A 274 -19.26 -8.82 7.45
CA GLU A 274 -17.94 -8.21 7.30
C GLU A 274 -16.94 -9.13 6.59
N TYR A 275 -16.86 -10.42 6.97
CA TYR A 275 -15.96 -11.38 6.31
C TYR A 275 -16.27 -11.59 4.83
N LYS A 276 -17.56 -11.50 4.47
CA LYS A 276 -18.03 -11.64 3.09
C LYS A 276 -17.68 -10.42 2.24
N THR A 277 -17.53 -9.26 2.88
CA THR A 277 -17.41 -7.97 2.20
C THR A 277 -15.97 -7.49 2.15
N TYR A 278 -15.24 -7.56 3.26
CA TYR A 278 -13.92 -6.95 3.42
C TYR A 278 -12.81 -7.99 3.33
N LEU A 279 -11.70 -7.59 2.70
CA LEU A 279 -10.49 -8.40 2.67
C LEU A 279 -9.85 -8.48 4.05
N VAL A 280 -9.63 -7.33 4.70
CA VAL A 280 -8.78 -7.23 5.89
C VAL A 280 -9.57 -7.45 7.18
N MET A 281 -9.60 -8.70 7.63
CA MET A 281 -10.34 -9.18 8.79
C MET A 281 -9.42 -9.82 9.82
N ASP A 282 -9.79 -9.74 11.11
CA ASP A 282 -9.19 -10.49 12.21
C ASP A 282 -10.20 -10.72 13.34
N ASN A 283 -10.23 -11.92 13.90
CA ASN A 283 -11.02 -12.27 15.09
C ASN A 283 -12.48 -11.79 15.07
N GLY A 284 -13.20 -12.01 13.97
CA GLY A 284 -14.64 -11.69 13.91
C GLY A 284 -14.96 -10.24 13.51
N SER A 285 -13.95 -9.40 13.27
CA SER A 285 -14.17 -7.99 12.90
C SER A 285 -13.13 -7.47 11.91
N ARG A 286 -13.42 -6.32 11.30
CA ARG A 286 -12.42 -5.59 10.50
C ARG A 286 -11.24 -5.15 11.35
N ILE A 287 -10.03 -5.29 10.79
CA ILE A 287 -8.83 -4.71 11.44
C ILE A 287 -8.94 -3.20 11.43
N ARG A 288 -8.90 -2.60 12.62
CA ARG A 288 -8.95 -1.15 12.77
C ARG A 288 -7.58 -0.51 12.51
N PRO A 289 -7.54 0.79 12.14
CA PRO A 289 -6.28 1.49 11.89
C PRO A 289 -5.28 1.43 13.05
N ASP A 290 -5.72 1.54 14.30
CA ASP A 290 -4.86 1.46 15.50
C ASP A 290 -4.17 0.10 15.65
N GLN A 291 -4.91 -0.98 15.40
CA GLN A 291 -4.40 -2.36 15.40
C GLN A 291 -3.44 -2.58 14.24
N TRP A 292 -3.77 -2.08 13.06
CA TRP A 292 -2.91 -2.16 11.89
C TRP A 292 -1.59 -1.40 12.09
N TYR A 293 -1.62 -0.18 12.61
CA TYR A 293 -0.42 0.63 12.80
C TYR A 293 0.57 0.01 13.79
N SER A 294 0.06 -0.55 14.89
CA SER A 294 0.89 -1.22 15.89
C SER A 294 1.46 -2.53 15.32
N GLY A 295 0.61 -3.38 14.73
CA GLY A 295 1.01 -4.65 14.13
C GLY A 295 2.00 -4.48 12.97
N PHE A 296 1.80 -3.49 12.10
CA PHE A 296 2.69 -3.20 10.98
C PHE A 296 4.09 -2.79 11.45
N LYS A 297 4.16 -1.94 12.48
CA LYS A 297 5.44 -1.49 13.05
C LYS A 297 6.20 -2.64 13.70
N GLN A 298 5.49 -3.49 14.44
CA GLN A 298 6.06 -4.68 15.06
C GLN A 298 6.59 -5.64 14.00
N ARG A 299 5.77 -5.96 12.99
CA ARG A 299 6.15 -6.89 11.92
C ARG A 299 7.36 -6.37 11.12
N ASN A 300 7.42 -5.07 10.80
CA ASN A 300 8.60 -4.49 10.15
C ASN A 300 9.88 -4.68 10.99
N ARG A 301 9.79 -4.57 12.33
CA ARG A 301 10.93 -4.84 13.20
C ARG A 301 11.36 -6.30 13.12
N GLU A 302 10.40 -7.21 13.11
CA GLU A 302 10.64 -8.66 13.06
C GLU A 302 11.24 -9.10 11.72
N VAL A 303 10.69 -8.62 10.58
CA VAL A 303 11.08 -9.13 9.25
C VAL A 303 12.11 -8.28 8.52
N PHE A 304 12.14 -6.96 8.76
CA PHE A 304 13.06 -6.03 8.10
C PHE A 304 14.14 -5.48 9.04
N GLY A 305 14.12 -5.85 10.32
CA GLY A 305 15.04 -5.33 11.33
C GLY A 305 14.82 -3.84 11.67
N CYS A 306 13.75 -3.21 11.17
CA CYS A 306 13.47 -1.79 11.39
C CYS A 306 12.02 -1.56 11.82
N GLY A 307 11.80 -0.80 12.89
CA GLY A 307 10.45 -0.53 13.42
C GLY A 307 9.72 0.60 12.69
N TRP A 308 9.70 0.59 11.35
CA TRP A 308 9.00 1.60 10.57
C TRP A 308 7.49 1.47 10.73
N GLY A 309 6.83 2.55 11.16
CA GLY A 309 5.37 2.64 11.09
C GLY A 309 4.90 2.87 9.65
N VAL A 310 3.59 2.72 9.42
CA VAL A 310 2.93 2.89 8.10
C VAL A 310 3.36 4.15 7.35
N ARG A 311 3.28 5.32 7.99
CA ARG A 311 3.62 6.61 7.36
C ARG A 311 5.09 6.66 6.97
N ALA A 312 5.93 6.14 7.85
CA ALA A 312 7.37 6.15 7.73
C ALA A 312 7.80 5.24 6.56
N PHE A 313 7.25 4.01 6.52
CA PHE A 313 7.41 3.10 5.40
C PHE A 313 6.96 3.72 4.07
N ARG A 314 5.76 4.34 4.01
CA ARG A 314 5.26 4.96 2.78
C ARG A 314 6.21 6.04 2.24
N GLN A 315 6.73 6.91 3.11
CA GLN A 315 7.69 7.94 2.70
C GLN A 315 9.00 7.32 2.21
N GLY A 316 9.51 6.31 2.92
CA GLY A 316 10.67 5.54 2.50
C GLY A 316 10.46 4.84 1.16
N ALA A 317 9.30 4.22 0.93
CA ALA A 317 8.96 3.56 -0.33
C ALA A 317 8.94 4.53 -1.50
N ILE A 318 8.34 5.73 -1.33
CA ILE A 318 8.36 6.78 -2.36
C ILE A 318 9.78 7.24 -2.65
N ALA A 319 10.61 7.43 -1.62
CA ALA A 319 11.99 7.85 -1.79
C ALA A 319 12.84 6.76 -2.46
N MET A 320 12.66 5.49 -2.10
CA MET A 320 13.30 4.35 -2.77
C MET A 320 12.86 4.24 -4.23
N ALA A 321 11.55 4.35 -4.51
CA ALA A 321 11.06 4.32 -5.88
C ALA A 321 11.66 5.43 -6.75
N ARG A 322 11.77 6.67 -6.22
CA ARG A 322 12.39 7.78 -6.96
C ARG A 322 13.87 7.59 -7.25
N GLU A 323 14.57 6.89 -6.36
CA GLU A 323 16.01 6.64 -6.51
C GLU A 323 16.28 5.50 -7.49
N PHE A 324 15.54 4.39 -7.37
CA PHE A 324 15.85 3.13 -8.05
C PHE A 324 15.01 2.86 -9.30
N ILE A 325 13.84 3.50 -9.44
CA ILE A 325 12.98 3.35 -10.60
C ILE A 325 13.19 4.57 -11.48
N SER A 326 13.87 4.38 -12.61
CA SER A 326 14.08 5.43 -13.59
C SER A 326 12.74 5.95 -14.13
N PRO A 327 12.57 7.27 -14.34
CA PRO A 327 11.44 7.78 -15.08
C PRO A 327 11.35 7.09 -16.44
N ASN A 328 10.16 6.63 -16.81
CA ASN A 328 9.93 6.14 -18.17
C ASN A 328 9.43 7.29 -19.03
N ASP A 329 10.37 7.96 -19.69
CA ASP A 329 10.10 9.12 -20.55
C ASP A 329 9.11 8.78 -21.69
N ALA A 330 9.07 7.53 -22.16
CA ALA A 330 8.15 7.09 -23.20
C ALA A 330 6.68 7.19 -22.77
N PHE A 331 6.36 6.95 -21.50
CA PHE A 331 4.99 7.09 -20.98
C PHE A 331 4.57 8.54 -20.75
N ALA A 332 5.53 9.42 -20.40
CA ALA A 332 5.26 10.85 -20.29
C ALA A 332 4.97 11.42 -21.69
N MET A 333 5.84 11.13 -22.66
CA MET A 333 5.70 11.62 -24.03
C MET A 333 4.47 11.04 -24.76
N ALA A 334 4.15 9.75 -24.59
CA ALA A 334 3.04 9.13 -25.32
C ALA A 334 1.65 9.63 -24.87
N GLU A 335 1.44 9.92 -23.58
CA GLU A 335 0.16 10.52 -23.13
C GLU A 335 -0.02 11.93 -23.68
N ASP A 336 1.06 12.71 -23.70
CA ASP A 336 1.03 14.07 -24.23
C ASP A 336 0.80 14.06 -25.75
N LEU A 337 1.48 13.18 -26.50
CA LEU A 337 1.31 13.05 -27.96
C LEU A 337 -0.07 12.51 -28.39
N LEU A 338 -0.67 11.59 -27.62
CA LEU A 338 -2.01 11.09 -27.92
C LEU A 338 -3.09 12.13 -27.65
N ALA A 339 -2.96 12.87 -26.54
CA ALA A 339 -3.85 13.97 -26.24
C ALA A 339 -3.71 15.12 -27.26
N GLU A 340 -2.47 15.48 -27.62
CA GLU A 340 -2.16 16.49 -28.64
C GLU A 340 -2.67 16.07 -30.03
N GLY A 341 -2.51 14.80 -30.40
CA GLY A 341 -3.02 14.25 -31.67
C GLY A 341 -4.55 14.17 -31.74
N ALA A 342 -5.24 14.21 -30.60
CA ALA A 342 -6.69 14.25 -30.48
C ALA A 342 -7.25 15.68 -30.28
N ASP A 343 -6.40 16.71 -30.33
CA ASP A 343 -6.74 18.12 -30.03
C ASP A 343 -7.36 18.31 -28.64
N HIS A 344 -6.95 17.47 -27.68
CA HIS A 344 -7.42 17.48 -26.30
C HIS A 344 -6.26 17.73 -25.33
N SER A 345 -6.57 18.26 -24.15
CA SER A 345 -5.64 18.11 -23.01
C SER A 345 -5.71 16.69 -22.46
N THR A 346 -4.64 16.20 -21.84
CA THR A 346 -4.60 14.88 -21.17
C THR A 346 -5.71 14.70 -20.12
N ASN A 347 -6.25 15.78 -19.56
CA ASN A 347 -7.42 15.74 -18.68
C ASN A 347 -8.73 15.54 -19.47
N ILE A 348 -8.95 16.26 -20.57
CA ILE A 348 -10.15 16.12 -21.42
C ILE A 348 -10.21 14.73 -22.05
N ASP A 349 -9.06 14.18 -22.44
CA ASP A 349 -8.98 12.85 -23.06
C ASP A 349 -9.35 11.73 -22.08
N LYS A 350 -8.91 11.83 -20.82
CA LYS A 350 -9.33 10.93 -19.72
C LYS A 350 -10.83 11.04 -19.43
N GLU A 351 -11.41 12.22 -19.57
CA GLU A 351 -12.85 12.46 -19.39
C GLU A 351 -13.71 11.88 -20.51
N HIS A 352 -13.26 11.94 -21.76
CA HIS A 352 -14.04 11.44 -22.91
C HIS A 352 -13.87 9.95 -23.17
N TYR A 353 -12.70 9.37 -22.91
CA TYR A 353 -12.41 7.96 -23.22
C TYR A 353 -12.32 7.04 -21.99
N GLY A 354 -12.32 7.59 -20.76
CA GLY A 354 -12.22 6.84 -19.50
C GLY A 354 -13.54 6.59 -18.76
N LEU A 355 -14.67 7.11 -19.25
CA LEU A 355 -15.98 7.00 -18.60
C LEU A 355 -16.87 6.00 -19.33
N VAL A 356 -16.91 4.76 -18.84
CA VAL A 356 -18.06 3.88 -19.12
C VAL A 356 -19.08 4.12 -18.01
N TYR A 357 -20.30 4.54 -18.38
CA TYR A 357 -21.36 4.82 -17.42
C TYR A 357 -21.69 3.54 -16.62
N GLY A 358 -21.51 3.59 -15.29
CA GLY A 358 -21.69 2.44 -14.39
C GLY A 358 -20.48 1.54 -14.19
N SER A 359 -19.31 1.87 -14.76
CA SER A 359 -18.04 1.17 -14.50
C SER A 359 -17.20 1.85 -13.42
N ILE A 360 -16.04 1.24 -13.13
CA ILE A 360 -14.99 1.82 -12.30
C ILE A 360 -14.57 3.18 -12.88
N PRO A 361 -14.67 4.28 -12.10
CA PRO A 361 -14.34 5.62 -12.57
C PRO A 361 -12.88 5.78 -13.04
N GLU A 362 -12.69 6.45 -14.18
CA GLU A 362 -11.41 6.98 -14.70
C GLU A 362 -10.25 5.98 -14.86
N LEU A 363 -10.55 4.70 -15.13
CA LEU A 363 -9.54 3.69 -15.38
C LEU A 363 -9.26 3.53 -16.88
N THR A 364 -8.36 4.34 -17.44
CA THR A 364 -7.97 4.24 -18.86
C THR A 364 -6.95 3.12 -19.10
N ASN A 365 -6.85 2.64 -20.35
CA ASN A 365 -5.80 1.69 -20.76
C ASN A 365 -4.38 2.24 -20.49
N ASN A 366 -4.15 3.53 -20.75
CA ASN A 366 -2.87 4.18 -20.47
C ASN A 366 -2.57 4.18 -18.96
N THR A 367 -3.56 4.50 -18.12
CA THR A 367 -3.43 4.40 -16.65
C THR A 367 -3.06 2.98 -16.24
N MET A 368 -3.76 1.97 -16.78
CA MET A 368 -3.48 0.56 -16.50
C MET A 368 -2.05 0.17 -16.90
N SER A 369 -1.61 0.50 -18.10
CA SER A 369 -0.25 0.20 -18.59
C SER A 369 0.84 0.90 -17.77
N LYS A 370 0.68 2.19 -17.45
CA LYS A 370 1.63 2.95 -16.61
C LYS A 370 1.78 2.35 -15.23
N HIS A 371 0.66 2.00 -14.60
CA HIS A 371 0.67 1.40 -13.28
C HIS A 371 1.21 -0.02 -13.30
N ARG A 372 0.91 -0.82 -14.33
CA ARG A 372 1.51 -2.15 -14.50
C ARG A 372 3.03 -2.06 -14.56
N TRP A 373 3.58 -1.21 -15.43
CA TRP A 373 5.03 -1.01 -15.51
C TRP A 373 5.62 -0.58 -14.16
N LEU A 374 5.06 0.45 -13.53
CA LEU A 374 5.54 0.93 -12.22
C LEU A 374 5.49 -0.17 -11.15
N ASN A 375 4.45 -1.01 -11.19
CA ASN A 375 4.31 -2.14 -10.29
C ASN A 375 5.35 -3.22 -10.57
N GLU A 376 5.64 -3.57 -11.82
CA GLU A 376 6.69 -4.53 -12.18
C GLU A 376 8.07 -4.04 -11.72
N GLU A 377 8.38 -2.75 -11.92
CA GLU A 377 9.61 -2.13 -11.42
C GLU A 377 9.69 -2.20 -9.89
N TRP A 378 8.63 -1.79 -9.19
CA TRP A 378 8.58 -1.86 -7.72
C TRP A 378 8.69 -3.30 -7.20
N GLN A 379 8.04 -4.25 -7.85
CA GLN A 379 8.15 -5.65 -7.50
C GLN A 379 9.57 -6.18 -7.75
N SER A 380 10.23 -5.72 -8.81
CA SER A 380 11.62 -6.09 -9.13
C SER A 380 12.59 -5.50 -8.09
N PHE A 381 12.35 -4.26 -7.65
CA PHE A 381 13.02 -3.67 -6.49
C PHE A 381 12.85 -4.53 -5.23
N CYS A 382 11.62 -5.00 -4.97
CA CYS A 382 11.28 -5.92 -3.89
C CYS A 382 11.88 -7.34 -4.05
N GLY A 383 12.51 -7.66 -5.18
CA GLY A 383 13.07 -8.99 -5.45
C GLY A 383 12.02 -10.04 -5.84
N LEU A 384 10.87 -9.62 -6.35
CA LEU A 384 9.77 -10.48 -6.79
C LEU A 384 9.40 -10.31 -8.27
N GLY A 385 9.81 -9.21 -8.89
CA GLY A 385 9.40 -8.83 -10.23
C GLY A 385 10.22 -9.48 -11.34
N PRO A 386 9.85 -9.20 -12.60
CA PRO A 386 10.46 -9.83 -13.77
C PRO A 386 11.83 -9.24 -14.14
N PHE A 387 12.16 -8.04 -13.67
CA PHE A 387 13.40 -7.35 -14.00
C PHE A 387 14.52 -7.72 -13.04
N PRO A 388 15.79 -7.66 -13.47
CA PRO A 388 16.92 -7.83 -12.57
C PRO A 388 16.84 -6.81 -11.42
N PRO A 389 17.40 -7.14 -10.25
CA PRO A 389 17.39 -6.23 -9.11
C PRO A 389 18.04 -4.90 -9.50
N GLN A 390 17.27 -3.81 -9.39
CA GLN A 390 17.75 -2.46 -9.70
C GLN A 390 18.97 -2.12 -8.84
N ALA A 391 20.03 -1.66 -9.50
CA ALA A 391 21.20 -1.04 -8.89
C ALA A 391 20.96 0.48 -8.75
N PRO A 392 21.53 1.13 -7.74
CA PRO A 392 21.46 2.59 -7.59
C PRO A 392 22.16 3.32 -8.74
#